data_AF-A0A1Z1WJ80-F1
#
_entry.id   AF-A0A1Z1WJ80-F1
#
_cell.length_a   1.000
_cell.length_b   1.000
_cell.length_c   1.000
_cell.angle_alpha   90.00
_cell.angle_beta   90.00
_cell.angle_gamma   90.00
#
_symmetry.space_group_name_H-M   'P 1'
#
loop_
_entity.id
_entity.type
_entity.pdbx_description
1 polymer ?
#
loop_
_entity_poly.entity_id
_entity_poly.type
_entity_poly.pdbx_seq_one_letter_code
_entity_poly.pdbx_strand_id
1 'polypeptide(L)'
;MDADAIAEGRRRWQARYDAAKKRDADFTTLSGDPVEPAYGPRPGDTYDGFERIGWPGEYPFTRGLYPTGYRGRTWTIRQFAGFGNAEQTNERYKMILAAGGGGLSVAFDMPTLMGRDSDDPRALGEVGHCGVAIDSAADMEVLFKDIPLGDVTTSMTISGPAVPVFCMYLVAAERQGVDPGVLNGTLQTDIFKEYIAQKEWLFEPEPHLRLIGDLMEHCARDIPAYKPLSVSGYHIREAGATAAQELAYTLADGFGYVELGLSRGLDVDVFAPGLSFFFDAHVDFFEEIAKFRAARRIWARWMKEVYGAKTDKAQWLRFHTQTAGVSLTAQQPYNNVVRTAVEALAAVLGGTNSLHTNALDETLALPSEQAAEIALRTQQVLMEETGVANVADPLGGSWYVEQLTDRIEADAEKIFDQIKERGRRAHPDGQHPIGPITSGILRGIEDGWFTGEIAESAFQYQRSLEKGDKRVVGVNAHHGSVTGDLEILRVSHEVEREQVRVLADRKGHRDEARVRASLDAMLAAARDGSNMIAPMLDAVRAEATLGEICGVLRDEWGVYTEPAGF
;
A
#
# COMPACT_ATOMS: atom_id res chain seq x y z
N MET A 1 3.58 39.03 -16.75
CA MET A 1 4.91 39.67 -16.68
C MET A 1 5.56 39.53 -18.04
N ASP A 2 6.34 40.52 -18.47
CA ASP A 2 7.11 40.44 -19.72
C ASP A 2 8.18 39.34 -19.62
N ALA A 3 8.28 38.48 -20.63
CA ALA A 3 9.20 37.34 -20.66
C ALA A 3 10.67 37.80 -20.58
N ASP A 4 10.98 38.94 -21.21
CA ASP A 4 12.32 39.54 -21.17
C ASP A 4 12.68 40.00 -19.75
N ALA A 5 11.72 40.57 -19.03
CA ALA A 5 11.91 41.00 -17.65
C ALA A 5 12.16 39.81 -16.69
N ILE A 6 11.47 38.68 -16.89
CA ILE A 6 11.68 37.44 -16.13
C ILE A 6 13.09 36.90 -16.41
N ALA A 7 13.47 36.79 -17.69
CA ALA A 7 14.79 36.30 -18.08
C ALA A 7 15.92 37.17 -17.54
N GLU A 8 15.76 38.50 -17.59
CA GLU A 8 16.71 39.46 -17.04
C GLU A 8 16.77 39.36 -15.50
N GLY A 9 15.63 39.19 -14.84
CA GLY A 9 15.57 38.88 -13.40
C GLY A 9 16.35 37.62 -13.03
N ARG A 10 16.17 36.53 -13.79
CA ARG A 10 16.89 35.27 -13.59
C ARG A 10 18.39 35.43 -13.76
N ARG A 11 18.85 36.17 -14.80
CA ARG A 11 20.27 36.48 -14.99
C ARG A 11 20.88 37.24 -13.80
N ARG A 12 20.19 38.28 -13.31
CA ARG A 12 20.65 39.05 -12.14
C ARG A 12 20.72 38.19 -10.87
N TRP A 13 19.73 37.33 -10.64
CA TRP A 13 19.76 36.41 -9.51
C TRP A 13 20.89 35.39 -9.63
N GLN A 14 21.06 34.76 -10.80
CA GLN A 14 22.11 33.76 -11.03
C GLN A 14 23.50 34.35 -10.74
N ALA A 15 23.79 35.55 -11.24
CA ALA A 15 25.07 36.22 -10.96
C ALA A 15 25.31 36.46 -9.45
N ARG A 16 24.25 36.77 -8.68
CA ARG A 16 24.33 36.93 -7.22
C ARG A 16 24.50 35.59 -6.51
N TYR A 17 23.78 34.56 -6.96
CA TYR A 17 23.90 33.21 -6.44
C TYR A 17 25.33 32.68 -6.65
N ASP A 18 25.88 32.81 -7.85
CA ASP A 18 27.23 32.36 -8.20
C ASP A 18 28.31 33.04 -7.36
N ALA A 19 28.14 34.31 -7.01
CA ALA A 19 29.06 35.05 -6.14
C ALA A 19 28.89 34.74 -4.62
N ALA A 20 27.75 34.18 -4.21
CA ALA A 20 27.48 33.91 -2.79
C ALA A 20 28.25 32.69 -2.25
N LYS A 21 28.50 32.66 -0.93
CA LYS A 21 29.03 31.47 -0.24
C LYS A 21 27.94 30.39 -0.18
N LYS A 22 28.29 29.15 -0.57
CA LYS A 22 27.43 27.97 -0.39
C LYS A 22 28.00 27.09 0.71
N ARG A 23 27.12 26.38 1.40
CA ARG A 23 27.53 25.29 2.29
C ARG A 23 27.99 24.10 1.44
N ASP A 24 28.93 23.34 1.96
CA ASP A 24 29.32 22.04 1.41
C ASP A 24 28.30 21.00 1.87
N ALA A 25 27.36 20.67 1.00
CA ALA A 25 26.24 19.78 1.29
C ALA A 25 25.71 19.18 -0.01
N ASP A 26 25.08 18.01 0.13
CA ASP A 26 24.30 17.40 -0.94
C ASP A 26 22.97 18.18 -1.15
N PHE A 27 22.71 18.56 -2.40
CA PHE A 27 21.51 19.27 -2.86
C PHE A 27 20.76 18.42 -3.88
N THR A 28 20.60 17.14 -3.54
CA THR A 28 19.72 16.22 -4.25
C THR A 28 18.50 15.88 -3.39
N THR A 29 17.41 15.48 -4.02
CA THR A 29 16.29 14.83 -3.32
C THR A 29 16.76 13.54 -2.65
N LEU A 30 15.92 12.94 -1.82
CA LEU A 30 16.20 11.62 -1.23
C LEU A 30 16.46 10.56 -2.30
N SER A 31 15.73 10.61 -3.42
CA SER A 31 15.93 9.72 -4.57
C SER A 31 17.18 10.03 -5.41
N GLY A 32 17.97 11.05 -5.04
CA GLY A 32 19.25 11.39 -5.68
C GLY A 32 19.14 12.35 -6.86
N ASP A 33 17.98 12.96 -7.10
CA ASP A 33 17.80 13.92 -8.18
C ASP A 33 18.34 15.31 -7.79
N PRO A 34 19.20 15.95 -8.61
CA PRO A 34 19.67 17.30 -8.34
C PRO A 34 18.53 18.31 -8.46
N VAL A 35 18.48 19.24 -7.49
CA VAL A 35 17.50 20.34 -7.49
C VAL A 35 18.17 21.68 -7.74
N GLU A 36 17.46 22.57 -8.44
CA GLU A 36 17.90 23.94 -8.67
C GLU A 36 17.77 24.77 -7.39
N PRO A 37 18.68 25.72 -7.12
CA PRO A 37 18.65 26.52 -5.90
C PRO A 37 17.49 27.52 -5.87
N ALA A 38 16.85 27.79 -7.01
CA ALA A 38 15.56 28.48 -7.08
C ALA A 38 14.83 28.12 -8.38
N TYR A 39 13.51 28.03 -8.29
CA TYR A 39 12.61 27.79 -9.42
C TYR A 39 11.80 29.05 -9.73
N GLY A 40 11.50 29.25 -11.01
CA GLY A 40 10.68 30.34 -11.51
C GLY A 40 9.98 29.93 -12.81
N PRO A 41 9.25 30.87 -13.46
CA PRO A 41 8.65 30.62 -14.77
C PRO A 41 9.70 30.12 -15.77
N ARG A 42 9.37 29.11 -16.58
CA ARG A 42 10.22 28.66 -17.68
C ARG A 42 10.21 29.72 -18.80
N PRO A 43 11.30 29.89 -19.56
CA PRO A 43 11.31 30.79 -20.72
C PRO A 43 10.24 30.37 -21.74
N GLY A 44 9.29 31.27 -22.04
CA GLY A 44 8.17 31.00 -22.94
C GLY A 44 6.84 30.71 -22.25
N ASP A 45 6.79 30.67 -20.90
CA ASP A 45 5.54 30.47 -20.16
C ASP A 45 4.56 31.65 -20.34
N THR A 46 3.61 31.50 -21.26
CA THR A 46 2.20 31.83 -21.02
C THR A 46 1.61 30.71 -20.14
N TYR A 47 0.46 30.88 -19.48
CA TYR A 47 -0.16 29.82 -18.65
C TYR A 47 -0.61 28.56 -19.48
N ASP A 48 0.00 28.32 -20.64
CA ASP A 48 -0.04 27.05 -21.37
C ASP A 48 0.53 25.94 -20.45
N GLY A 49 -0.17 24.82 -20.33
CA GLY A 49 0.15 23.78 -19.35
C GLY A 49 -0.78 23.78 -18.13
N PHE A 50 -1.62 24.80 -17.93
CA PHE A 50 -2.59 24.80 -16.83
C PHE A 50 -3.55 23.62 -16.93
N GLU A 51 -3.83 23.08 -18.12
CA GLU A 51 -4.63 21.87 -18.30
C GLU A 51 -4.02 20.63 -17.62
N ARG A 52 -2.70 20.59 -17.42
CA ARG A 52 -2.01 19.52 -16.68
C ARG A 52 -2.04 19.71 -15.17
N ILE A 53 -2.28 20.94 -14.72
CA ILE A 53 -2.46 21.28 -13.30
C ILE A 53 -3.96 21.13 -12.96
N GLY A 54 -4.81 21.86 -13.67
CA GLY A 54 -6.27 21.80 -13.59
C GLY A 54 -6.82 22.44 -12.32
N TRP A 55 -8.13 22.27 -12.13
CA TRP A 55 -8.81 22.58 -10.87
C TRP A 55 -9.01 21.30 -10.04
N PRO A 56 -9.03 21.38 -8.70
CA PRO A 56 -9.41 20.23 -7.87
C PRO A 56 -10.76 19.66 -8.30
N GLY A 57 -10.86 18.34 -8.39
CA GLY A 57 -12.08 17.66 -8.83
C GLY A 57 -12.29 17.58 -10.34
N GLU A 58 -11.38 18.12 -11.16
CA GLU A 58 -11.43 18.03 -12.62
C GLU A 58 -10.27 17.20 -13.16
N TYR A 59 -10.48 16.52 -14.30
CA TYR A 59 -9.42 15.81 -15.02
C TYR A 59 -8.24 16.75 -15.32
N PRO A 60 -6.96 16.34 -15.13
CA PRO A 60 -6.49 14.99 -14.77
C PRO A 60 -6.29 14.77 -13.25
N PHE A 61 -7.04 15.49 -12.43
CA PHE A 61 -7.11 15.37 -10.96
C PHE A 61 -5.78 15.59 -10.21
N THR A 62 -4.81 16.25 -10.84
CA THR A 62 -3.50 16.57 -10.25
C THR A 62 -3.66 17.26 -8.88
N ARG A 63 -4.62 18.19 -8.76
CA ARG A 63 -4.90 18.96 -7.53
C ARG A 63 -5.86 18.27 -6.55
N GLY A 64 -6.16 16.99 -6.77
CA GLY A 64 -7.04 16.19 -5.93
C GLY A 64 -8.38 15.85 -6.58
N LEU A 65 -9.01 14.79 -6.06
CA LEU A 65 -10.21 14.18 -6.65
C LEU A 65 -11.50 14.96 -6.39
N TYR A 66 -11.53 15.80 -5.35
CA TYR A 66 -12.74 16.47 -4.88
C TYR A 66 -12.61 17.98 -5.06
N PRO A 67 -13.65 18.67 -5.57
CA PRO A 67 -13.59 20.12 -5.81
C PRO A 67 -13.46 20.93 -4.51
N THR A 68 -13.96 20.41 -3.40
CA THR A 68 -13.86 21.04 -2.08
C THR A 68 -12.58 20.66 -1.33
N GLY A 69 -11.79 19.70 -1.83
CA GLY A 69 -10.69 19.09 -1.07
C GLY A 69 -11.10 18.73 0.36
N TYR A 70 -10.25 19.03 1.33
CA TYR A 70 -10.53 18.74 2.73
C TYR A 70 -11.56 19.68 3.41
N ARG A 71 -12.01 20.74 2.74
CA ARG A 71 -13.15 21.53 3.25
C ARG A 71 -14.46 20.75 3.22
N GLY A 72 -14.56 19.78 2.30
CA GLY A 72 -15.73 18.90 2.22
C GLY A 72 -15.66 17.77 3.24
N ARG A 73 -14.58 17.00 3.18
CA ARG A 73 -14.30 15.89 4.10
C ARG A 73 -12.80 15.76 4.26
N THR A 74 -12.33 15.67 5.51
CA THR A 74 -10.92 15.39 5.83
C THR A 74 -10.54 13.97 5.45
N TRP A 75 -9.24 13.66 5.46
CA TRP A 75 -8.77 12.30 5.24
C TRP A 75 -9.24 11.39 6.39
N THR A 76 -9.36 10.10 6.10
CA THR A 76 -9.68 9.12 7.14
C THR A 76 -8.44 8.87 7.98
N ILE A 77 -8.54 9.05 9.31
CA ILE A 77 -7.53 8.58 10.23
C ILE A 77 -7.70 7.06 10.36
N ARG A 78 -6.74 6.29 9.83
CA ARG A 78 -6.78 4.82 9.85
C ARG A 78 -5.49 4.31 10.46
N GLN A 79 -5.56 3.94 11.74
CA GLN A 79 -4.44 3.33 12.44
C GLN A 79 -4.40 1.83 12.18
N PHE A 80 -3.17 1.33 12.00
CA PHE A 80 -2.89 -0.08 11.80
C PHE A 80 -2.92 -0.77 13.16
N ALA A 81 -3.63 -1.89 13.28
CA ALA A 81 -3.70 -2.62 14.54
C ALA A 81 -3.85 -4.12 14.30
N GLY A 82 -3.08 -4.88 15.06
CA GLY A 82 -3.10 -6.34 15.08
C GLY A 82 -1.86 -6.82 15.82
N PHE A 83 -2.07 -7.57 16.89
CA PHE A 83 -0.99 -8.26 17.62
C PHE A 83 -1.58 -9.33 18.50
N GLY A 84 -0.78 -10.34 18.79
CA GLY A 84 -1.17 -11.43 19.67
C GLY A 84 -2.33 -12.25 19.09
N ASN A 85 -3.31 -12.57 19.94
CA ASN A 85 -4.48 -13.33 19.52
C ASN A 85 -5.66 -12.43 19.11
N ALA A 86 -6.72 -13.06 18.58
CA ALA A 86 -7.92 -12.37 18.12
C ALA A 86 -8.64 -11.58 19.23
N GLU A 87 -8.61 -12.04 20.49
CA GLU A 87 -9.22 -11.34 21.63
C GLU A 87 -8.50 -10.03 21.94
N GLN A 88 -7.17 -10.07 22.04
CA GLN A 88 -6.33 -8.89 22.30
C GLN A 88 -6.47 -7.86 21.18
N THR A 89 -6.49 -8.30 19.93
CA THR A 89 -6.70 -7.40 18.79
C THR A 89 -8.13 -6.83 18.79
N ASN A 90 -9.15 -7.61 19.15
CA ASN A 90 -10.53 -7.12 19.28
C ASN A 90 -10.66 -5.99 20.33
N GLU A 91 -10.03 -6.16 21.50
CA GLU A 91 -9.98 -5.12 22.53
C GLU A 91 -9.37 -3.84 21.99
N ARG A 92 -8.27 -3.96 21.24
CA ARG A 92 -7.62 -2.81 20.59
C ARG A 92 -8.52 -2.12 19.58
N TYR A 93 -9.27 -2.87 18.77
CA TYR A 93 -10.24 -2.29 17.83
C TYR A 93 -11.34 -1.50 18.54
N LYS A 94 -11.90 -2.04 19.63
CA LYS A 94 -12.91 -1.35 20.44
C LYS A 94 -12.36 -0.03 21.00
N MET A 95 -11.10 0.00 21.44
CA MET A 95 -10.43 1.22 21.89
C MET A 95 -10.25 2.25 20.76
N ILE A 96 -9.80 1.81 19.57
CA ILE A 96 -9.61 2.69 18.41
C ILE A 96 -10.94 3.33 17.97
N LEU A 97 -12.01 2.53 17.89
CA LEU A 97 -13.35 3.03 17.56
C LEU A 97 -13.86 4.03 18.61
N ALA A 98 -13.67 3.73 19.90
CA ALA A 98 -14.05 4.64 20.98
C ALA A 98 -13.27 5.96 20.98
N ALA A 99 -12.03 5.95 20.50
CA ALA A 99 -11.18 7.14 20.37
C ALA A 99 -11.46 8.00 19.12
N GLY A 100 -12.49 7.66 18.34
CA GLY A 100 -12.89 8.39 17.14
C GLY A 100 -12.30 7.86 15.83
N GLY A 101 -11.73 6.65 15.82
CA GLY A 101 -11.29 5.99 14.59
C GLY A 101 -12.47 5.68 13.65
N GLY A 102 -12.34 6.03 12.37
CA GLY A 102 -13.41 5.89 11.36
C GLY A 102 -13.43 4.56 10.60
N GLY A 103 -12.51 3.65 10.92
CA GLY A 103 -12.38 2.34 10.29
C GLY A 103 -11.25 1.53 10.91
N LEU A 104 -11.30 0.20 10.73
CA LEU A 104 -10.33 -0.75 11.26
C LEU A 104 -9.35 -1.16 10.17
N SER A 105 -8.09 -1.42 10.52
CA SER A 105 -7.10 -1.99 9.62
C SER A 105 -6.42 -3.17 10.30
N VAL A 106 -6.62 -4.36 9.75
CA VAL A 106 -6.13 -5.63 10.30
C VAL A 106 -4.71 -5.89 9.82
N ALA A 107 -3.81 -6.09 10.78
CA ALA A 107 -2.48 -6.63 10.59
C ALA A 107 -2.47 -8.10 10.96
N PHE A 108 -2.02 -8.99 10.07
CA PHE A 108 -1.96 -10.43 10.33
C PHE A 108 -0.53 -10.86 10.65
N ASP A 109 -0.38 -11.97 11.37
CA ASP A 109 0.93 -12.54 11.68
C ASP A 109 1.58 -13.25 10.49
N MET A 110 2.88 -13.53 10.54
CA MET A 110 3.60 -14.18 9.45
C MET A 110 3.00 -15.54 9.04
N PRO A 111 2.59 -16.44 9.96
CA PRO A 111 1.90 -17.68 9.59
C PRO A 111 0.65 -17.42 8.74
N THR A 112 -0.21 -16.50 9.16
CA THR A 112 -1.42 -16.12 8.41
C THR A 112 -1.06 -15.51 7.06
N LEU A 113 -0.10 -14.58 7.01
CA LEU A 113 0.39 -13.95 5.77
C LEU A 113 0.97 -14.98 4.78
N MET A 114 1.53 -16.07 5.31
CA MET A 114 2.12 -17.17 4.52
C MET A 114 1.16 -18.35 4.30
N GLY A 115 -0.14 -18.20 4.61
CA GLY A 115 -1.16 -19.22 4.36
C GLY A 115 -0.92 -20.51 5.14
N ARG A 116 -0.50 -20.38 6.41
CA ARG A 116 -0.20 -21.47 7.32
C ARG A 116 -1.03 -21.34 8.58
N ASP A 117 -1.37 -22.50 9.13
CA ASP A 117 -1.93 -22.58 10.47
C ASP A 117 -0.84 -22.35 11.52
N SER A 118 -1.27 -21.91 12.70
CA SER A 118 -0.43 -21.69 13.88
C SER A 118 0.26 -22.97 14.39
N ASP A 119 -0.23 -24.16 14.03
CA ASP A 119 0.39 -25.45 14.37
C ASP A 119 1.38 -25.98 13.30
N ASP A 120 1.58 -25.23 12.20
CA ASP A 120 2.59 -25.58 11.18
C ASP A 120 4.01 -25.49 11.79
N PRO A 121 4.89 -26.48 11.59
CA PRO A 121 6.27 -26.42 12.09
C PRO A 121 7.07 -25.18 11.65
N ARG A 122 6.70 -24.54 10.54
CA ARG A 122 7.31 -23.29 10.06
C ARG A 122 6.75 -22.02 10.72
N ALA A 123 5.68 -22.13 11.50
CA ALA A 123 5.08 -21.03 12.26
C ALA A 123 5.69 -20.83 13.65
N LEU A 124 6.53 -21.77 14.11
CA LEU A 124 7.13 -21.76 15.44
C LEU A 124 7.81 -20.43 15.77
N GLY A 125 7.35 -19.75 16.81
CA GLY A 125 7.89 -18.48 17.28
C GLY A 125 7.44 -17.24 16.49
N GLU A 126 6.54 -17.38 15.51
CA GLU A 126 6.02 -16.27 14.70
C GLU A 126 4.53 -15.99 14.96
N VAL A 127 3.83 -16.90 15.64
CA VAL A 127 2.39 -16.81 15.91
C VAL A 127 2.07 -15.59 16.78
N GLY A 128 1.26 -14.68 16.23
CA GLY A 128 0.82 -13.44 16.90
C GLY A 128 1.90 -12.37 17.06
N HIS A 129 3.10 -12.54 16.49
CA HIS A 129 4.23 -11.65 16.76
C HIS A 129 4.18 -10.31 16.00
N CYS A 130 3.95 -10.34 14.68
CA CYS A 130 3.86 -9.13 13.85
C CYS A 130 2.42 -8.70 13.54
N GLY A 131 1.42 -9.48 13.98
CA GLY A 131 0.02 -9.23 13.72
C GLY A 131 -0.88 -10.20 14.49
N VAL A 132 -2.17 -10.24 14.16
CA VAL A 132 -3.11 -11.20 14.75
C VAL A 132 -3.01 -12.57 14.05
N ALA A 133 -3.02 -13.65 14.84
CA ALA A 133 -3.10 -15.02 14.33
C ALA A 133 -4.53 -15.39 13.92
N ILE A 134 -4.74 -15.84 12.68
CA ILE A 134 -6.03 -16.30 12.15
C ILE A 134 -5.86 -17.64 11.42
N ASP A 135 -6.38 -18.72 11.99
CA ASP A 135 -6.35 -20.05 11.39
C ASP A 135 -7.68 -20.41 10.72
N SER A 136 -8.81 -19.84 11.17
CA SER A 136 -10.13 -20.14 10.62
C SER A 136 -11.14 -18.99 10.77
N ALA A 137 -12.33 -19.17 10.18
CA ALA A 137 -13.45 -18.23 10.35
C ALA A 137 -13.83 -18.01 11.83
N ALA A 138 -13.60 -18.99 12.70
CA ALA A 138 -13.86 -18.84 14.12
C ALA A 138 -12.93 -17.80 14.78
N ASP A 139 -11.70 -17.63 14.30
CA ASP A 139 -10.83 -16.54 14.79
C ASP A 139 -11.31 -15.18 14.29
N MET A 140 -11.81 -15.10 13.06
CA MET A 140 -12.43 -13.88 12.53
C MET A 140 -13.68 -13.48 13.33
N GLU A 141 -14.49 -14.45 13.78
CA GLU A 141 -15.62 -14.18 14.67
C GLU A 141 -15.17 -13.58 16.01
N VAL A 142 -14.09 -14.12 16.61
CA VAL A 142 -13.53 -13.57 17.84
C VAL A 142 -12.95 -12.18 17.61
N LEU A 143 -12.22 -11.99 16.50
CA LEU A 143 -11.59 -10.73 16.12
C LEU A 143 -12.61 -9.59 16.01
N PHE A 144 -13.81 -9.87 15.49
CA PHE A 144 -14.87 -8.88 15.29
C PHE A 144 -16.04 -9.01 16.29
N LYS A 145 -15.85 -9.76 17.37
CA LYS A 145 -16.86 -9.92 18.42
C LYS A 145 -17.31 -8.56 18.97
N ASP A 146 -18.63 -8.36 19.01
CA ASP A 146 -19.31 -7.13 19.40
C ASP A 146 -18.96 -5.88 18.55
N ILE A 147 -18.38 -6.05 17.37
CA ILE A 147 -18.16 -4.99 16.38
C ILE A 147 -19.14 -5.22 15.23
N PRO A 148 -20.12 -4.34 14.98
CA PRO A 148 -21.11 -4.55 13.92
C PRO A 148 -20.47 -4.39 12.54
N LEU A 149 -20.14 -5.50 11.87
CA LEU A 149 -19.42 -5.47 10.59
C LEU A 149 -20.18 -4.76 9.47
N GLY A 150 -21.51 -4.68 9.54
CA GLY A 150 -22.32 -3.91 8.61
C GLY A 150 -22.17 -2.39 8.73
N ASP A 151 -21.68 -1.89 9.87
CA ASP A 151 -21.60 -0.46 10.18
C ASP A 151 -20.16 0.08 10.22
N VAL A 152 -19.15 -0.80 10.14
CA VAL A 152 -17.73 -0.46 10.26
C VAL A 152 -16.98 -0.80 8.98
N THR A 153 -16.08 0.08 8.55
CA THR A 153 -15.21 -0.21 7.41
C THR A 153 -13.95 -0.95 7.83
N THR A 154 -13.74 -2.13 7.25
CA THR A 154 -12.57 -2.98 7.53
C THR A 154 -11.57 -2.93 6.38
N SER A 155 -10.31 -2.69 6.70
CA SER A 155 -9.19 -2.86 5.77
C SER A 155 -8.40 -4.09 6.23
N MET A 156 -8.04 -4.98 5.33
CA MET A 156 -7.26 -6.19 5.64
C MET A 156 -5.98 -6.18 4.81
N THR A 157 -4.84 -6.03 5.48
CA THR A 157 -3.51 -6.06 4.85
C THR A 157 -3.04 -7.49 4.72
N ILE A 158 -3.53 -8.13 3.67
CA ILE A 158 -3.30 -9.53 3.33
C ILE A 158 -3.19 -9.63 1.81
N SER A 159 -2.21 -10.38 1.31
CA SER A 159 -1.98 -10.57 -0.14
C SER A 159 -2.00 -12.03 -0.56
N GLY A 160 -0.97 -12.84 -0.25
CA GLY A 160 -0.89 -14.24 -0.69
C GLY A 160 -2.17 -15.06 -0.43
N PRO A 161 -2.63 -15.16 0.82
CA PRO A 161 -3.88 -15.84 1.17
C PRO A 161 -5.08 -14.89 1.31
N ALA A 162 -5.08 -13.75 0.59
CA ALA A 162 -6.14 -12.75 0.71
C ALA A 162 -7.55 -13.29 0.41
N VAL A 163 -7.69 -14.14 -0.60
CA VAL A 163 -8.99 -14.72 -0.99
C VAL A 163 -9.53 -15.72 0.05
N PRO A 164 -8.72 -16.69 0.55
CA PRO A 164 -9.10 -17.50 1.72
C PRO A 164 -9.51 -16.67 2.94
N VAL A 165 -8.71 -15.67 3.31
CA VAL A 165 -8.96 -14.81 4.47
C VAL A 165 -10.23 -13.98 4.29
N PHE A 166 -10.50 -13.50 3.06
CA PHE A 166 -11.75 -12.83 2.75
C PHE A 166 -12.96 -13.75 2.91
N CYS A 167 -12.87 -15.01 2.45
CA CYS A 167 -13.95 -15.98 2.65
C CYS A 167 -14.21 -16.24 4.14
N MET A 168 -13.17 -16.29 4.97
CA MET A 168 -13.29 -16.36 6.44
C MET A 168 -14.00 -15.15 7.03
N TYR A 169 -13.66 -13.94 6.54
CA TYR A 169 -14.31 -12.70 6.94
C TYR A 169 -15.81 -12.69 6.56
N LEU A 170 -16.17 -13.13 5.35
CA LEU A 170 -17.57 -13.23 4.92
C LEU A 170 -18.36 -14.21 5.80
N VAL A 171 -17.78 -15.38 6.09
CA VAL A 171 -18.43 -16.37 6.97
C VAL A 171 -18.59 -15.84 8.40
N ALA A 172 -17.62 -15.09 8.93
CA ALA A 172 -17.75 -14.44 10.23
C ALA A 172 -18.89 -13.39 10.24
N ALA A 173 -19.04 -12.61 9.17
CA ALA A 173 -20.16 -11.68 9.01
C ALA A 173 -21.51 -12.42 8.93
N GLU A 174 -21.60 -13.51 8.17
CA GLU A 174 -22.79 -14.37 8.09
C GLU A 174 -23.18 -14.91 9.48
N ARG A 175 -22.20 -15.38 10.27
CA ARG A 175 -22.41 -15.90 11.63
C ARG A 175 -22.85 -14.81 12.62
N GLN A 176 -22.45 -13.55 12.40
CA GLN A 176 -22.97 -12.39 13.13
C GLN A 176 -24.42 -12.03 12.72
N GLY A 177 -24.92 -12.59 11.61
CA GLY A 177 -26.23 -12.24 11.04
C GLY A 177 -26.19 -11.00 10.14
N VAL A 178 -25.01 -10.59 9.68
CA VAL A 178 -24.83 -9.48 8.72
C VAL A 178 -24.93 -10.03 7.30
N ASP A 179 -25.68 -9.33 6.45
CA ASP A 179 -25.70 -9.61 5.01
C ASP A 179 -24.33 -9.23 4.39
N PRO A 180 -23.57 -10.18 3.81
CA PRO A 180 -22.30 -9.88 3.16
C PRO A 180 -22.39 -8.77 2.11
N GLY A 181 -23.54 -8.60 1.44
CA GLY A 181 -23.72 -7.61 0.38
C GLY A 181 -23.65 -6.15 0.85
N VAL A 182 -23.81 -5.88 2.15
CA VAL A 182 -23.69 -4.51 2.71
C VAL A 182 -22.28 -4.18 3.20
N LEU A 183 -21.37 -5.16 3.21
CA LEU A 183 -20.03 -4.96 3.73
C LEU A 183 -19.26 -3.91 2.93
N ASN A 184 -18.50 -3.10 3.65
CA ASN A 184 -17.68 -2.04 3.09
C ASN A 184 -16.28 -2.13 3.68
N GLY A 185 -15.29 -2.23 2.81
CA GLY A 185 -13.93 -2.43 3.25
C GLY A 185 -12.97 -2.52 2.08
N THR A 186 -11.73 -2.84 2.38
CA THR A 186 -10.65 -2.97 1.41
C THR A 186 -9.81 -4.20 1.75
N LEU A 187 -9.53 -5.05 0.78
CA LEU A 187 -8.41 -5.98 0.87
C LEU A 187 -7.20 -5.40 0.16
N GLN A 188 -6.00 -5.70 0.65
CA GLN A 188 -4.79 -5.38 -0.08
C GLN A 188 -4.71 -6.19 -1.38
N THR A 189 -4.62 -7.53 -1.27
CA THR A 189 -4.67 -8.51 -2.39
C THR A 189 -3.68 -8.26 -3.54
N ASP A 190 -2.81 -7.26 -3.42
CA ASP A 190 -1.82 -6.92 -4.42
C ASP A 190 -0.66 -7.91 -4.29
N ILE A 191 -0.63 -8.84 -5.23
CA ILE A 191 0.36 -9.91 -5.30
C ILE A 191 1.62 -9.48 -6.07
N PHE A 192 1.54 -8.53 -7.00
CA PHE A 192 2.72 -8.11 -7.76
C PHE A 192 3.79 -7.54 -6.83
N LYS A 193 3.37 -6.67 -5.91
CA LYS A 193 4.27 -6.12 -4.88
C LYS A 193 4.89 -7.17 -3.96
N GLU A 194 4.28 -8.35 -3.80
CA GLU A 194 4.85 -9.41 -2.98
C GLU A 194 6.14 -9.90 -3.60
N TYR A 195 6.08 -10.24 -4.89
CA TYR A 195 7.24 -10.67 -5.64
C TYR A 195 8.28 -9.56 -5.79
N ILE A 196 7.82 -8.32 -5.98
CA ILE A 196 8.71 -7.16 -6.16
C ILE A 196 9.44 -6.81 -4.84
N ALA A 197 8.74 -6.78 -3.70
CA ALA A 197 9.26 -6.18 -2.47
C ALA A 197 8.90 -6.91 -1.16
N GLN A 198 7.63 -7.19 -0.86
CA GLN A 198 7.19 -7.55 0.50
C GLN A 198 7.43 -9.03 0.90
N LYS A 199 7.44 -9.93 -0.09
CA LYS A 199 7.83 -11.34 0.05
C LYS A 199 6.83 -12.31 0.72
N GLU A 200 5.55 -11.97 0.75
CA GLU A 200 4.46 -12.78 1.34
C GLU A 200 3.59 -13.46 0.25
N TRP A 201 4.20 -14.36 -0.51
CA TRP A 201 3.54 -15.14 -1.57
C TRP A 201 3.40 -16.63 -1.18
N LEU A 202 2.51 -17.34 -1.88
CA LEU A 202 2.32 -18.79 -1.71
C LEU A 202 2.89 -19.61 -2.88
N PHE A 203 2.42 -19.32 -4.09
CA PHE A 203 2.77 -19.98 -5.37
C PHE A 203 3.26 -18.95 -6.39
N GLU A 204 3.43 -19.33 -7.65
CA GLU A 204 3.78 -18.42 -8.77
C GLU A 204 2.75 -17.27 -8.94
N PRO A 205 3.05 -16.19 -9.67
CA PRO A 205 2.13 -15.07 -9.83
C PRO A 205 0.80 -15.42 -10.52
N GLU A 206 0.81 -16.25 -11.56
CA GLU A 206 -0.39 -16.49 -12.39
C GLU A 206 -1.58 -17.12 -11.64
N PRO A 207 -1.40 -18.16 -10.79
CA PRO A 207 -2.53 -18.64 -9.99
C PRO A 207 -3.07 -17.60 -9.01
N HIS A 208 -2.27 -16.61 -8.56
CA HIS A 208 -2.80 -15.54 -7.70
C HIS A 208 -3.65 -14.57 -8.53
N LEU A 209 -3.21 -14.22 -9.74
CA LEU A 209 -4.02 -13.43 -10.68
C LEU A 209 -5.35 -14.10 -11.00
N ARG A 210 -5.38 -15.45 -11.05
CA ARG A 210 -6.64 -16.18 -11.16
C ARG A 210 -7.56 -15.92 -9.97
N LEU A 211 -7.07 -16.13 -8.74
CA LEU A 211 -7.85 -15.91 -7.52
C LEU A 211 -8.34 -14.45 -7.40
N ILE A 212 -7.50 -13.50 -7.78
CA ILE A 212 -7.84 -12.07 -7.79
C ILE A 212 -8.95 -11.78 -8.80
N GLY A 213 -8.87 -12.36 -10.01
CA GLY A 213 -9.94 -12.23 -11.01
C GLY A 213 -11.28 -12.77 -10.50
N ASP A 214 -11.26 -13.94 -9.85
CA ASP A 214 -12.45 -14.55 -9.26
C ASP A 214 -13.05 -13.70 -8.12
N LEU A 215 -12.19 -13.10 -7.29
CA LEU A 215 -12.57 -12.14 -6.24
C LEU A 215 -13.18 -10.87 -6.83
N MET A 216 -12.57 -10.30 -7.89
CA MET A 216 -13.08 -9.11 -8.56
C MET A 216 -14.48 -9.35 -9.14
N GLU A 217 -14.71 -10.50 -9.79
CA GLU A 217 -16.03 -10.90 -10.30
C GLU A 217 -17.07 -11.02 -9.19
N HIS A 218 -16.70 -11.59 -8.04
CA HIS A 218 -17.60 -11.75 -6.90
C HIS A 218 -17.93 -10.40 -6.24
N CYS A 219 -16.93 -9.57 -5.92
CA CYS A 219 -17.18 -8.26 -5.31
C CYS A 219 -17.99 -7.35 -6.24
N ALA A 220 -17.70 -7.32 -7.55
CA ALA A 220 -18.44 -6.49 -8.50
C ALA A 220 -19.94 -6.87 -8.58
N ARG A 221 -20.27 -8.14 -8.38
CA ARG A 221 -21.63 -8.68 -8.48
C ARG A 221 -22.40 -8.60 -7.16
N ASP A 222 -21.75 -9.05 -6.08
CA ASP A 222 -22.43 -9.42 -4.85
C ASP A 222 -22.12 -8.42 -3.71
N ILE A 223 -20.97 -7.75 -3.73
CA ILE A 223 -20.51 -6.84 -2.66
C ILE A 223 -19.88 -5.56 -3.24
N PRO A 224 -20.64 -4.74 -3.99
CA PRO A 224 -20.09 -3.64 -4.79
C PRO A 224 -19.45 -2.52 -3.97
N ALA A 225 -19.74 -2.45 -2.66
CA ALA A 225 -19.12 -1.50 -1.75
C ALA A 225 -17.74 -1.94 -1.25
N TYR A 226 -17.38 -3.23 -1.40
CA TYR A 226 -16.10 -3.77 -0.96
C TYR A 226 -15.04 -3.64 -2.07
N LYS A 227 -13.85 -3.17 -1.70
CA LYS A 227 -12.74 -2.91 -2.63
C LYS A 227 -11.87 -4.18 -2.62
N PRO A 228 -11.87 -4.99 -3.69
CA PRO A 228 -11.16 -6.26 -3.69
C PRO A 228 -9.64 -6.10 -3.74
N LEU A 229 -9.16 -4.88 -3.99
CA LEU A 229 -7.75 -4.60 -4.27
C LEU A 229 -7.32 -3.20 -3.80
N SER A 230 -6.15 -3.15 -3.15
CA SER A 230 -5.41 -1.94 -2.86
C SER A 230 -3.97 -2.07 -3.35
N VAL A 231 -3.68 -1.49 -4.50
CA VAL A 231 -2.37 -1.54 -5.18
C VAL A 231 -1.34 -0.74 -4.40
N SER A 232 -0.20 -1.32 -4.07
CA SER A 232 0.63 -0.82 -2.99
C SER A 232 2.09 -0.55 -3.39
N GLY A 233 2.45 0.74 -3.38
CA GLY A 233 3.82 1.22 -3.46
C GLY A 233 4.56 1.31 -2.13
N TYR A 234 3.86 1.30 -0.99
CA TYR A 234 4.50 1.45 0.33
C TYR A 234 5.69 0.51 0.53
N HIS A 235 5.46 -0.80 0.39
CA HIS A 235 6.51 -1.81 0.57
C HIS A 235 7.64 -1.70 -0.47
N ILE A 236 7.32 -1.25 -1.68
CA ILE A 236 8.31 -1.01 -2.74
C ILE A 236 9.27 0.11 -2.32
N ARG A 237 8.73 1.20 -1.75
CA ARG A 237 9.52 2.32 -1.22
C ARG A 237 10.31 1.93 0.02
N GLU A 238 9.70 1.21 0.96
CA GLU A 238 10.37 0.70 2.17
C GLU A 238 11.53 -0.27 1.83
N ALA A 239 11.42 -1.05 0.75
CA ALA A 239 12.49 -1.91 0.26
C ALA A 239 13.68 -1.15 -0.35
N GLY A 240 13.53 0.16 -0.59
CA GLY A 240 14.60 1.06 -1.01
C GLY A 240 14.41 1.72 -2.38
N ALA A 241 13.24 1.58 -3.00
CA ALA A 241 12.96 2.22 -4.28
C ALA A 241 13.04 3.76 -4.22
N THR A 242 13.37 4.39 -5.34
CA THR A 242 13.18 5.84 -5.52
C THR A 242 11.70 6.21 -5.63
N ALA A 243 11.35 7.50 -5.50
CA ALA A 243 9.97 7.96 -5.61
C ALA A 243 9.38 7.68 -6.99
N ALA A 244 10.21 7.76 -8.04
CA ALA A 244 9.81 7.43 -9.41
C ALA A 244 9.64 5.91 -9.60
N GLN A 245 10.51 5.09 -9.01
CA GLN A 245 10.38 3.62 -9.03
C GLN A 245 9.11 3.17 -8.30
N GLU A 246 8.88 3.64 -7.07
CA GLU A 246 7.64 3.38 -6.32
C GLU A 246 6.42 3.75 -7.18
N LEU A 247 6.39 4.96 -7.71
CA LEU A 247 5.28 5.45 -8.51
C LEU A 247 5.04 4.55 -9.74
N ALA A 248 6.08 4.27 -10.51
CA ALA A 248 5.96 3.53 -11.74
C ALA A 248 5.58 2.06 -11.50
N TYR A 249 6.21 1.38 -10.55
CA TYR A 249 5.90 -0.03 -10.27
C TYR A 249 4.47 -0.16 -9.76
N THR A 250 4.05 0.70 -8.83
CA THR A 250 2.68 0.69 -8.30
C THR A 250 1.63 0.96 -9.38
N LEU A 251 1.85 1.95 -10.25
CA LEU A 251 0.89 2.24 -11.32
C LEU A 251 0.87 1.13 -12.37
N ALA A 252 2.01 0.53 -12.68
CA ALA A 252 2.08 -0.62 -13.57
C ALA A 252 1.29 -1.80 -13.00
N ASP A 253 1.44 -2.12 -11.72
CA ASP A 253 0.67 -3.15 -11.03
C ASP A 253 -0.84 -2.85 -11.15
N GLY A 254 -1.24 -1.59 -10.90
CA GLY A 254 -2.62 -1.14 -11.06
C GLY A 254 -3.16 -1.31 -12.49
N PHE A 255 -2.34 -1.00 -13.50
CA PHE A 255 -2.66 -1.25 -14.89
C PHE A 255 -2.79 -2.74 -15.20
N GLY A 256 -1.94 -3.60 -14.61
CA GLY A 256 -2.05 -5.05 -14.71
C GLY A 256 -3.38 -5.58 -14.16
N TYR A 257 -3.86 -5.01 -13.05
CA TYR A 257 -5.18 -5.36 -12.51
C TYR A 257 -6.35 -4.83 -13.34
N VAL A 258 -6.19 -3.68 -14.01
CA VAL A 258 -7.17 -3.21 -15.00
C VAL A 258 -7.23 -4.16 -16.19
N GLU A 259 -6.07 -4.57 -16.71
CA GLU A 259 -5.97 -5.59 -17.78
C GLU A 259 -6.60 -6.92 -17.35
N LEU A 260 -6.41 -7.35 -16.10
CA LEU A 260 -7.05 -8.56 -15.54
C LEU A 260 -8.57 -8.43 -15.50
N GLY A 261 -9.11 -7.29 -15.04
CA GLY A 261 -10.55 -7.07 -15.04
C GLY A 261 -11.14 -7.10 -16.46
N LEU A 262 -10.46 -6.44 -17.42
CA LEU A 262 -10.87 -6.41 -18.82
C LEU A 262 -10.80 -7.80 -19.48
N SER A 263 -9.76 -8.60 -19.20
CA SER A 263 -9.65 -9.96 -19.76
C SER A 263 -10.74 -10.91 -19.25
N ARG A 264 -11.30 -10.62 -18.06
CA ARG A 264 -12.49 -11.29 -17.50
C ARG A 264 -13.82 -10.72 -17.99
N GLY A 265 -13.80 -9.72 -18.88
CA GLY A 265 -14.99 -9.08 -19.43
C GLY A 265 -15.71 -8.13 -18.48
N LEU A 266 -15.05 -7.67 -17.41
CA LEU A 266 -15.60 -6.66 -16.50
C LEU A 266 -15.57 -5.28 -17.16
N ASP A 267 -16.60 -4.48 -16.91
CA ASP A 267 -16.67 -3.08 -17.36
C ASP A 267 -15.76 -2.20 -16.50
N VAL A 268 -14.77 -1.56 -17.12
CA VAL A 268 -13.81 -0.67 -16.46
C VAL A 268 -14.50 0.45 -15.68
N ASP A 269 -15.63 0.97 -16.16
CA ASP A 269 -16.39 2.01 -15.46
C ASP A 269 -17.11 1.50 -14.20
N VAL A 270 -17.23 0.17 -14.05
CA VAL A 270 -17.85 -0.50 -12.89
C VAL A 270 -16.81 -0.94 -11.87
N PHE A 271 -15.75 -1.63 -12.28
CA PHE A 271 -14.79 -2.21 -11.32
C PHE A 271 -13.65 -1.26 -10.94
N ALA A 272 -13.20 -0.36 -11.84
CA ALA A 272 -12.09 0.55 -11.53
C ALA A 272 -12.38 1.51 -10.36
N PRO A 273 -13.62 2.02 -10.17
CA PRO A 273 -14.00 2.73 -8.94
C PRO A 273 -13.92 1.89 -7.66
N GLY A 274 -13.70 0.58 -7.75
CA GLY A 274 -13.41 -0.32 -6.63
C GLY A 274 -11.92 -0.45 -6.34
N LEU A 275 -11.03 0.00 -7.22
CA LEU A 275 -9.59 0.01 -6.98
C LEU A 275 -9.21 1.13 -6.01
N SER A 276 -8.20 0.86 -5.20
CA SER A 276 -7.55 1.81 -4.31
C SER A 276 -6.04 1.62 -4.37
N PHE A 277 -5.31 2.60 -3.86
CA PHE A 277 -3.86 2.61 -3.89
C PHE A 277 -3.31 2.83 -2.47
N PHE A 278 -2.05 2.48 -2.27
CA PHE A 278 -1.37 2.65 -1.01
C PHE A 278 0.08 3.08 -1.26
N PHE A 279 0.46 4.26 -0.80
CA PHE A 279 1.79 4.81 -1.02
C PHE A 279 2.50 5.13 0.30
N ASP A 280 3.82 5.19 0.21
CA ASP A 280 4.67 5.73 1.26
C ASP A 280 4.65 7.27 1.28
N ALA A 281 4.89 7.87 2.43
CA ALA A 281 5.30 9.26 2.58
C ALA A 281 6.64 9.32 3.28
N HIS A 282 7.70 9.44 2.49
CA HIS A 282 9.07 9.56 2.97
C HIS A 282 9.43 10.97 3.45
N VAL A 283 10.54 11.07 4.18
CA VAL A 283 11.08 12.31 4.76
C VAL A 283 11.36 13.46 3.77
N ASP A 284 11.49 13.21 2.46
CA ASP A 284 11.67 14.29 1.47
C ASP A 284 10.33 14.95 1.11
N PHE A 285 10.00 15.96 1.89
CA PHE A 285 8.72 16.64 1.89
C PHE A 285 8.17 17.02 0.51
N PHE A 286 8.97 17.62 -0.36
CA PHE A 286 8.48 18.10 -1.66
C PHE A 286 8.44 17.00 -2.71
N GLU A 287 9.38 16.05 -2.67
CA GLU A 287 9.40 14.87 -3.55
C GLU A 287 8.12 14.05 -3.39
N GLU A 288 7.70 13.77 -2.15
CA GLU A 288 6.51 12.98 -1.88
C GLU A 288 5.23 13.69 -2.36
N ILE A 289 5.10 14.99 -2.12
CA ILE A 289 3.97 15.79 -2.60
C ILE A 289 3.90 15.74 -4.14
N ALA A 290 5.05 15.88 -4.80
CA ALA A 290 5.14 15.84 -6.25
C ALA A 290 4.77 14.45 -6.80
N LYS A 291 5.21 13.36 -6.12
CA LYS A 291 4.86 11.97 -6.44
C LYS A 291 3.36 11.73 -6.42
N PHE A 292 2.66 12.14 -5.35
CA PHE A 292 1.21 11.93 -5.24
C PHE A 292 0.41 12.68 -6.31
N ARG A 293 0.86 13.89 -6.67
CA ARG A 293 0.26 14.69 -7.75
C ARG A 293 0.48 14.04 -9.11
N ALA A 294 1.69 13.54 -9.38
CA ALA A 294 2.03 12.82 -10.61
C ALA A 294 1.21 11.53 -10.74
N ALA A 295 1.04 10.79 -9.63
CA ALA A 295 0.27 9.55 -9.61
C ALA A 295 -1.16 9.72 -10.15
N ARG A 296 -1.89 10.70 -9.62
CA ARG A 296 -3.26 10.98 -10.08
C ARG A 296 -3.31 11.34 -11.56
N ARG A 297 -2.36 12.18 -12.01
CA ARG A 297 -2.29 12.66 -13.39
C ARG A 297 -2.03 11.51 -14.38
N ILE A 298 -1.06 10.65 -14.08
CA ILE A 298 -0.70 9.49 -14.91
C ILE A 298 -1.87 8.51 -14.96
N TRP A 299 -2.40 8.13 -13.79
CA TRP A 299 -3.50 7.17 -13.71
C TRP A 299 -4.72 7.63 -14.50
N ALA A 300 -5.17 8.86 -14.27
CA ALA A 300 -6.34 9.40 -14.97
C ALA A 300 -6.16 9.37 -16.50
N ARG A 301 -4.97 9.74 -16.98
CA ARG A 301 -4.62 9.69 -18.40
C ARG A 301 -4.68 8.27 -18.96
N TRP A 302 -4.02 7.31 -18.32
CA TRP A 302 -4.01 5.92 -18.76
C TRP A 302 -5.40 5.29 -18.75
N MET A 303 -6.17 5.50 -17.68
CA MET A 303 -7.54 5.00 -17.59
C MET A 303 -8.41 5.52 -18.74
N LYS A 304 -8.27 6.80 -19.09
CA LYS A 304 -9.04 7.43 -20.17
C LYS A 304 -8.56 7.05 -21.58
N GLU A 305 -7.25 7.16 -21.82
CA GLU A 305 -6.66 7.10 -23.17
C GLU A 305 -6.28 5.67 -23.59
N VAL A 306 -5.87 4.83 -22.64
CA VAL A 306 -5.44 3.44 -22.90
C VAL A 306 -6.57 2.45 -22.65
N TYR A 307 -7.25 2.57 -21.51
CA TYR A 307 -8.29 1.62 -21.09
C TYR A 307 -9.73 2.08 -21.39
N GLY A 308 -9.90 3.29 -21.92
CA GLY A 308 -11.18 3.78 -22.43
C GLY A 308 -12.25 4.09 -21.37
N ALA A 309 -11.84 4.32 -20.11
CA ALA A 309 -12.75 4.69 -19.02
C ALA A 309 -13.45 6.02 -19.31
N LYS A 310 -14.79 6.03 -19.18
CA LYS A 310 -15.62 7.18 -19.58
C LYS A 310 -16.04 8.04 -18.40
N THR A 311 -16.06 7.48 -17.20
CA THR A 311 -16.49 8.18 -15.98
C THR A 311 -15.30 8.72 -15.20
N ASP A 312 -15.46 9.89 -14.59
CA ASP A 312 -14.43 10.47 -13.72
C ASP A 312 -14.04 9.50 -12.59
N LYS A 313 -15.02 8.81 -12.00
CA LYS A 313 -14.78 7.85 -10.91
C LYS A 313 -13.86 6.70 -11.30
N ALA A 314 -13.94 6.21 -12.54
CA ALA A 314 -13.06 5.17 -13.03
C ALA A 314 -11.64 5.68 -13.31
N GLN A 315 -11.49 7.00 -13.48
CA GLN A 315 -10.21 7.69 -13.65
C GLN A 315 -9.61 8.18 -12.32
N TRP A 316 -10.30 7.99 -11.19
CA TRP A 316 -9.82 8.43 -9.89
C TRP A 316 -8.76 7.49 -9.33
N LEU A 317 -7.63 8.06 -8.89
CA LEU A 317 -6.67 7.38 -8.04
C LEU A 317 -6.93 7.80 -6.59
N ARG A 318 -7.67 6.97 -5.84
CA ARG A 318 -7.82 7.13 -4.38
C ARG A 318 -6.72 6.34 -3.69
N PHE A 319 -6.04 6.96 -2.74
CA PHE A 319 -4.94 6.30 -2.05
C PHE A 319 -4.94 6.51 -0.54
N HIS A 320 -4.53 5.45 0.15
CA HIS A 320 -4.02 5.49 1.50
C HIS A 320 -2.55 5.90 1.47
N THR A 321 -2.10 6.56 2.53
CA THR A 321 -0.69 6.84 2.75
C THR A 321 -0.28 6.34 4.12
N GLN A 322 0.92 5.79 4.23
CA GLN A 322 1.61 5.51 5.48
C GLN A 322 2.92 6.29 5.48
N THR A 323 3.28 6.88 6.61
CA THR A 323 4.60 7.51 6.76
C THR A 323 5.69 6.45 6.69
N ALA A 324 6.90 6.79 6.23
CA ALA A 324 7.98 5.83 6.05
C ALA A 324 8.42 5.19 7.38
N GLY A 325 8.49 3.85 7.40
CA GLY A 325 9.05 3.09 8.53
C GLY A 325 10.56 3.12 8.48
N VAL A 326 11.13 2.93 7.28
CA VAL A 326 12.57 2.93 6.99
C VAL A 326 13.26 4.28 7.27
N SER A 327 12.50 5.37 7.39
CA SER A 327 13.04 6.69 7.77
C SER A 327 13.24 6.85 9.28
N LEU A 328 12.58 6.02 10.09
CA LEU A 328 12.60 6.09 11.54
C LEU A 328 13.84 5.41 12.11
N THR A 329 14.21 5.78 13.34
CA THR A 329 15.47 5.33 13.95
C THR A 329 15.26 4.78 15.35
N ALA A 330 15.95 3.68 15.67
CA ALA A 330 16.03 3.12 17.02
C ALA A 330 16.81 4.06 17.96
N GLN A 331 17.83 4.73 17.43
CA GLN A 331 18.58 5.75 18.16
C GLN A 331 17.75 7.04 18.24
N GLN A 332 17.67 7.62 19.45
CA GLN A 332 16.92 8.86 19.70
C GLN A 332 15.49 8.83 19.12
N PRO A 333 14.64 7.87 19.53
CA PRO A 333 13.37 7.59 18.87
C PRO A 333 12.35 8.75 18.99
N TYR A 334 12.52 9.69 19.91
CA TYR A 334 11.71 10.91 19.94
C TYR A 334 11.87 11.79 18.69
N ASN A 335 12.98 11.67 17.96
CA ASN A 335 13.12 12.32 16.65
C ASN A 335 12.13 11.75 15.62
N ASN A 336 11.65 10.52 15.81
CA ASN A 336 10.64 9.91 14.94
C ASN A 336 9.32 10.67 14.98
N VAL A 337 8.93 11.26 16.13
CA VAL A 337 7.73 12.12 16.21
C VAL A 337 7.82 13.29 15.23
N VAL A 338 9.01 13.89 15.09
CA VAL A 338 9.24 15.01 14.15
C VAL A 338 9.24 14.52 12.70
N ARG A 339 9.88 13.38 12.42
CA ARG A 339 9.90 12.76 11.07
C ARG A 339 8.48 12.45 10.60
N THR A 340 7.74 11.69 11.40
CA THR A 340 6.36 11.30 11.13
C THR A 340 5.45 12.52 10.97
N ALA A 341 5.62 13.59 11.74
CA ALA A 341 4.83 14.81 11.58
C ALA A 341 5.07 15.49 10.22
N VAL A 342 6.32 15.52 9.74
CA VAL A 342 6.68 16.08 8.42
C VAL A 342 6.17 15.21 7.29
N GLU A 343 6.33 13.89 7.41
CA GLU A 343 5.85 12.88 6.46
C GLU A 343 4.31 12.91 6.35
N ALA A 344 3.62 12.96 7.49
CA ALA A 344 2.17 13.13 7.55
C ALA A 344 1.72 14.44 6.87
N LEU A 345 2.44 15.53 7.09
CA LEU A 345 2.16 16.80 6.43
C LEU A 345 2.36 16.69 4.90
N ALA A 346 3.39 15.99 4.43
CA ALA A 346 3.59 15.74 3.00
C ALA A 346 2.44 14.93 2.40
N ALA A 347 1.98 13.87 3.08
CA ALA A 347 0.82 13.07 2.68
C ALA A 347 -0.46 13.91 2.56
N VAL A 348 -0.72 14.78 3.55
CA VAL A 348 -1.87 15.69 3.58
C VAL A 348 -1.79 16.70 2.44
N LEU A 349 -0.67 17.40 2.28
CA LEU A 349 -0.52 18.37 1.19
C LEU A 349 -0.51 17.72 -0.20
N GLY A 350 -0.13 16.44 -0.27
CA GLY A 350 -0.23 15.58 -1.45
C GLY A 350 -1.65 15.14 -1.80
N GLY A 351 -2.62 15.31 -0.89
CA GLY A 351 -4.03 15.01 -1.14
C GLY A 351 -4.46 13.56 -0.86
N THR A 352 -3.85 12.90 0.14
CA THR A 352 -4.23 11.54 0.57
C THR A 352 -5.69 11.41 1.01
N ASN A 353 -6.30 10.23 0.83
CA ASN A 353 -7.67 9.94 1.24
C ASN A 353 -7.77 9.30 2.63
N SER A 354 -6.71 8.63 3.07
CA SER A 354 -6.60 7.96 4.37
C SER A 354 -5.14 7.95 4.79
N LEU A 355 -4.84 8.17 6.07
CA LEU A 355 -3.46 8.29 6.55
C LEU A 355 -3.20 7.41 7.77
N HIS A 356 -2.10 6.67 7.71
CA HIS A 356 -1.43 6.02 8.83
C HIS A 356 -0.18 6.82 9.18
N THR A 357 0.07 6.98 10.47
CA THR A 357 1.26 7.63 11.00
C THR A 357 1.95 6.64 11.90
N ASN A 358 3.19 6.30 11.58
CA ASN A 358 3.96 5.34 12.36
C ASN A 358 4.18 5.86 13.79
N ALA A 359 4.36 4.93 14.70
CA ALA A 359 4.63 5.27 16.08
C ALA A 359 6.12 5.54 16.30
N LEU A 360 6.46 6.22 17.38
CA LEU A 360 7.86 6.57 17.65
C LEU A 360 8.75 5.34 17.92
N ASP A 361 8.14 4.21 18.33
CA ASP A 361 8.75 2.91 18.64
C ASP A 361 8.80 1.94 17.45
N GLU A 362 8.41 2.38 16.23
CA GLU A 362 8.31 1.57 14.99
C GLU A 362 9.51 0.63 14.76
N THR A 363 10.73 1.15 14.90
CA THR A 363 11.97 0.38 14.64
C THR A 363 12.27 -0.69 15.68
N LEU A 364 11.55 -0.70 16.81
CA LEU A 364 11.85 -1.55 17.96
C LEU A 364 10.78 -2.62 18.19
N ALA A 365 9.50 -2.26 18.05
CA ALA A 365 8.38 -3.15 18.30
C ALA A 365 7.09 -2.58 17.70
N LEU A 366 6.03 -3.39 17.73
CA LEU A 366 4.66 -2.90 17.55
C LEU A 366 4.33 -1.82 18.60
N PRO A 367 3.45 -0.87 18.24
CA PRO A 367 3.30 0.35 19.01
C PRO A 367 2.68 0.11 20.38
N SER A 368 3.31 0.68 21.41
CA SER A 368 2.70 0.83 22.73
C SER A 368 1.46 1.75 22.68
N GLU A 369 0.61 1.71 23.72
CA GLU A 369 -0.57 2.58 23.80
C GLU A 369 -0.20 4.07 23.70
N GLN A 370 0.87 4.48 24.42
CA GLN A 370 1.34 5.86 24.41
C GLN A 370 1.88 6.27 23.04
N ALA A 371 2.69 5.42 22.39
CA ALA A 371 3.27 5.75 21.10
C ALA A 371 2.18 5.82 20.00
N ALA A 372 1.20 4.92 20.04
CA ALA A 372 0.05 4.96 19.16
C ALA A 372 -0.85 6.18 19.39
N GLU A 373 -1.02 6.64 20.64
CA GLU A 373 -1.74 7.89 20.90
C GLU A 373 -1.01 9.08 20.27
N ILE A 374 0.31 9.17 20.41
CA ILE A 374 1.10 10.26 19.81
C ILE A 374 0.96 10.26 18.28
N ALA A 375 1.02 9.09 17.64
CA ALA A 375 0.76 8.94 16.21
C ALA A 375 -0.64 9.45 15.83
N LEU A 376 -1.68 9.02 16.56
CA LEU A 376 -3.05 9.50 16.36
C LEU A 376 -3.18 11.03 16.50
N ARG A 377 -2.59 11.61 17.55
CA ARG A 377 -2.62 13.05 17.83
C ARG A 377 -1.88 13.85 16.77
N THR A 378 -0.82 13.30 16.18
CA THR A 378 -0.10 13.96 15.08
C THR A 378 -1.05 14.32 13.94
N GLN A 379 -1.93 13.40 13.52
CA GLN A 379 -2.91 13.68 12.48
C GLN A 379 -3.98 14.69 12.93
N GLN A 380 -4.44 14.60 14.17
CA GLN A 380 -5.46 15.51 14.71
C GLN A 380 -4.94 16.95 14.82
N VAL A 381 -3.68 17.15 15.24
CA VAL A 381 -3.03 18.47 15.25
C VAL A 381 -2.95 19.03 13.83
N LEU A 382 -2.50 18.22 12.85
CA LEU A 382 -2.48 18.65 11.45
C LEU A 382 -3.87 19.06 10.96
N MET A 383 -4.90 18.28 11.29
CA MET A 383 -6.28 18.49 10.87
C MET A 383 -6.89 19.75 11.48
N GLU A 384 -6.74 19.95 12.79
CA GLU A 384 -7.52 20.94 13.55
C GLU A 384 -6.76 22.27 13.78
N GLU A 385 -5.43 22.24 13.87
CA GLU A 385 -4.65 23.40 14.35
C GLU A 385 -3.85 24.12 13.26
N THR A 386 -3.39 23.39 12.23
CA THR A 386 -2.41 23.96 11.28
C THR A 386 -3.04 24.74 10.11
N GLY A 387 -4.34 24.55 9.87
CA GLY A 387 -5.07 25.18 8.77
C GLY A 387 -4.79 24.58 7.38
N VAL A 388 -4.01 23.50 7.27
CA VAL A 388 -3.67 22.86 5.98
C VAL A 388 -4.87 22.26 5.26
N ALA A 389 -5.94 21.93 5.99
CA ALA A 389 -7.21 21.46 5.42
C ALA A 389 -8.05 22.58 4.77
N ASN A 390 -7.69 23.85 4.96
CA ASN A 390 -8.50 24.99 4.53
C ASN A 390 -8.34 25.36 3.05
N VAL A 391 -7.35 24.83 2.33
CA VAL A 391 -7.14 25.15 0.91
C VAL A 391 -6.80 23.85 0.17
N ALA A 392 -7.51 23.56 -0.92
CA ALA A 392 -7.21 22.39 -1.75
C ALA A 392 -5.90 22.61 -2.53
N ASP A 393 -4.99 21.63 -2.47
CA ASP A 393 -3.67 21.64 -3.12
C ASP A 393 -2.97 23.01 -2.98
N PRO A 394 -2.65 23.47 -1.75
CA PRO A 394 -2.14 24.82 -1.52
C PRO A 394 -0.77 25.07 -2.17
N LEU A 395 -0.09 24.01 -2.62
CA LEU A 395 1.18 24.07 -3.34
C LEU A 395 1.03 24.10 -4.86
N GLY A 396 -0.19 23.95 -5.40
CA GLY A 396 -0.45 24.09 -6.83
C GLY A 396 -0.09 25.49 -7.33
N GLY A 397 0.73 25.54 -8.38
CA GLY A 397 1.35 26.76 -8.90
C GLY A 397 2.73 27.08 -8.31
N SER A 398 3.23 26.32 -7.34
CA SER A 398 4.62 26.41 -6.89
C SER A 398 5.56 25.95 -8.00
N TRP A 399 6.42 26.84 -8.49
CA TRP A 399 7.36 26.52 -9.57
C TRP A 399 8.22 25.28 -9.31
N TYR A 400 8.58 25.04 -8.05
CA TYR A 400 9.36 23.86 -7.70
C TYR A 400 8.50 22.59 -7.75
N VAL A 401 7.35 22.59 -7.08
CA VAL A 401 6.48 21.40 -6.99
C VAL A 401 5.95 21.01 -8.37
N GLU A 402 5.54 21.97 -9.21
CA GLU A 402 5.06 21.65 -10.56
C GLU A 402 6.15 21.04 -11.44
N GLN A 403 7.37 21.60 -11.39
CA GLN A 403 8.48 21.07 -12.18
C GLN A 403 8.97 19.71 -11.66
N LEU A 404 8.89 19.48 -10.35
CA LEU A 404 9.20 18.19 -9.75
C LEU A 404 8.13 17.14 -10.09
N THR A 405 6.84 17.51 -10.08
CA THR A 405 5.74 16.64 -10.54
C THR A 405 5.92 16.25 -12.01
N ASP A 406 6.27 17.19 -12.89
CA ASP A 406 6.57 16.91 -14.30
C ASP A 406 7.74 15.95 -14.47
N ARG A 407 8.80 16.13 -13.65
CA ARG A 407 10.00 15.30 -13.74
C ARG A 407 9.73 13.86 -13.27
N ILE A 408 9.11 13.70 -12.11
CA ILE A 408 8.73 12.38 -11.59
C ILE A 408 7.81 11.65 -12.58
N GLU A 409 6.86 12.35 -13.21
CA GLU A 409 6.03 11.76 -14.27
C GLU A 409 6.88 11.29 -15.46
N ALA A 410 7.79 12.14 -15.95
CA ALA A 410 8.64 11.78 -17.08
C ALA A 410 9.55 10.57 -16.77
N ASP A 411 10.01 10.44 -15.53
CA ASP A 411 10.82 9.31 -15.10
C ASP A 411 9.99 8.04 -14.94
N ALA A 412 8.76 8.13 -14.42
CA ALA A 412 7.83 7.00 -14.38
C ALA A 412 7.46 6.50 -15.78
N GLU A 413 7.23 7.39 -16.76
CA GLU A 413 6.94 6.99 -18.14
C GLU A 413 8.10 6.21 -18.80
N LYS A 414 9.36 6.57 -18.50
CA LYS A 414 10.52 5.78 -18.95
C LYS A 414 10.51 4.37 -18.37
N ILE A 415 10.11 4.23 -17.11
CA ILE A 415 10.02 2.92 -16.44
C ILE A 415 8.88 2.09 -17.08
N PHE A 416 7.73 2.69 -17.40
CA PHE A 416 6.68 1.98 -18.14
C PHE A 416 7.17 1.49 -19.51
N ASP A 417 7.98 2.27 -20.23
CA ASP A 417 8.59 1.83 -21.48
C ASP A 417 9.51 0.62 -21.30
N GLN A 418 10.27 0.56 -20.20
CA GLN A 418 11.08 -0.60 -19.86
C GLN A 418 10.23 -1.83 -19.54
N ILE A 419 9.12 -1.67 -18.78
CA ILE A 419 8.18 -2.76 -18.48
C ILE A 419 7.56 -3.31 -19.78
N LYS A 420 7.05 -2.43 -20.65
CA LYS A 420 6.48 -2.83 -21.95
C LYS A 420 7.52 -3.54 -22.82
N GLU A 421 8.77 -3.09 -22.82
CA GLU A 421 9.85 -3.75 -23.56
C GLU A 421 10.11 -5.17 -23.06
N ARG A 422 10.05 -5.42 -21.74
CA ARG A 422 10.17 -6.77 -21.19
C ARG A 422 9.04 -7.68 -21.63
N GLY A 423 7.80 -7.18 -21.60
CA GLY A 423 6.64 -7.93 -22.09
C GLY A 423 6.78 -8.30 -23.56
N ARG A 424 7.20 -7.36 -24.41
CA ARG A 424 7.46 -7.62 -25.85
C ARG A 424 8.54 -8.68 -26.10
N ARG A 425 9.54 -8.80 -25.22
CA ARG A 425 10.59 -9.83 -25.34
C ARG A 425 10.08 -11.21 -24.93
N ALA A 426 9.27 -11.28 -23.88
CA ALA A 426 8.67 -12.52 -23.40
C ALA A 426 7.61 -13.06 -24.37
N HIS A 427 6.82 -12.17 -24.97
CA HIS A 427 5.77 -12.50 -25.94
C HIS A 427 5.97 -11.69 -27.23
N PRO A 428 6.87 -12.13 -28.15
CA PRO A 428 7.17 -11.41 -29.39
C PRO A 428 5.99 -11.29 -30.36
N ASP A 429 5.00 -12.17 -30.24
CA ASP A 429 3.71 -12.10 -30.94
C ASP A 429 2.77 -11.03 -30.37
N GLY A 430 3.14 -10.43 -29.24
CA GLY A 430 2.41 -9.38 -28.54
C GLY A 430 1.17 -9.87 -27.80
N GLN A 431 0.99 -11.18 -27.60
CA GLN A 431 -0.22 -11.74 -27.03
C GLN A 431 0.05 -12.41 -25.68
N HIS A 432 -0.24 -11.68 -24.61
CA HIS A 432 -0.45 -12.25 -23.28
C HIS A 432 -1.97 -12.27 -23.00
N PRO A 433 -2.53 -13.34 -22.40
CA PRO A 433 -3.98 -13.48 -22.21
C PRO A 433 -4.62 -12.38 -21.35
N ILE A 434 -3.82 -11.71 -20.52
CA ILE A 434 -4.28 -10.59 -19.68
C ILE A 434 -4.04 -9.24 -20.35
N GLY A 435 -2.79 -8.89 -20.63
CA GLY A 435 -2.45 -7.67 -21.34
C GLY A 435 -0.95 -7.38 -21.37
N PRO A 436 -0.53 -6.35 -22.13
CA PRO A 436 0.88 -6.04 -22.38
C PRO A 436 1.63 -5.54 -21.14
N ILE A 437 0.99 -4.80 -20.22
CA ILE A 437 1.65 -4.36 -18.99
C ILE A 437 1.82 -5.54 -18.04
N THR A 438 0.78 -6.36 -17.87
CA THR A 438 0.82 -7.59 -17.08
C THR A 438 1.96 -8.50 -17.54
N SER A 439 2.08 -8.70 -18.86
CA SER A 439 3.18 -9.46 -19.45
C SER A 439 4.56 -8.92 -19.07
N GLY A 440 4.74 -7.60 -19.09
CA GLY A 440 5.97 -6.94 -18.69
C GLY A 440 6.31 -7.10 -17.21
N ILE A 441 5.31 -7.01 -16.33
CA ILE A 441 5.47 -7.20 -14.88
C ILE A 441 5.87 -8.63 -14.57
N LEU A 442 5.11 -9.61 -15.10
CA LEU A 442 5.41 -11.03 -14.90
C LEU A 442 6.83 -11.37 -15.35
N ARG A 443 7.25 -10.87 -16.53
CA ARG A 443 8.61 -11.08 -17.00
C ARG A 443 9.65 -10.37 -16.12
N GLY A 444 9.34 -9.16 -15.65
CA GLY A 444 10.24 -8.41 -14.76
C GLY A 444 10.43 -9.10 -13.41
N ILE A 445 9.41 -9.77 -12.88
CA ILE A 445 9.48 -10.62 -11.69
C ILE A 445 10.33 -11.86 -11.97
N GLU A 446 10.05 -12.58 -13.05
CA GLU A 446 10.77 -13.80 -13.44
C GLU A 446 12.28 -13.56 -13.61
N ASP A 447 12.66 -12.43 -14.22
CA ASP A 447 14.06 -12.06 -14.45
C ASP A 447 14.73 -11.37 -13.25
N GLY A 448 14.03 -11.15 -12.12
CA GLY A 448 14.56 -10.44 -10.96
C GLY A 448 14.89 -8.96 -11.22
N TRP A 449 14.24 -8.35 -12.21
CA TRP A 449 14.57 -6.97 -12.61
C TRP A 449 14.14 -5.95 -11.56
N PHE A 450 12.90 -6.04 -11.07
CA PHE A 450 12.41 -5.07 -10.08
C PHE A 450 13.23 -5.12 -8.79
N THR A 451 13.53 -6.32 -8.29
CA THR A 451 14.36 -6.51 -7.10
C THR A 451 15.78 -5.97 -7.32
N GLY A 452 16.38 -6.20 -8.48
CA GLY A 452 17.69 -5.63 -8.83
C GLY A 452 17.70 -4.10 -8.86
N GLU A 453 16.70 -3.47 -9.47
CA GLU A 453 16.59 -2.00 -9.53
C GLU A 453 16.36 -1.36 -8.15
N ILE A 454 15.59 -2.02 -7.27
CA ILE A 454 15.37 -1.60 -5.89
C ILE A 454 16.65 -1.79 -5.06
N ALA A 455 17.35 -2.92 -5.23
CA ALA A 455 18.60 -3.18 -4.53
C ALA A 455 19.69 -2.16 -4.91
N GLU A 456 19.77 -1.79 -6.18
CA GLU A 456 20.72 -0.76 -6.65
C GLU A 456 20.41 0.60 -6.03
N SER A 457 19.15 1.05 -6.01
CA SER A 457 18.80 2.35 -5.40
C SER A 457 19.01 2.35 -3.88
N ALA A 458 18.64 1.27 -3.19
CA ALA A 458 18.92 1.06 -1.77
C ALA A 458 20.43 1.13 -1.48
N PHE A 459 21.25 0.48 -2.30
CA PHE A 459 22.71 0.47 -2.17
C PHE A 459 23.30 1.87 -2.37
N GLN A 460 22.84 2.63 -3.36
CA GLN A 460 23.31 4.01 -3.58
C GLN A 460 22.94 4.93 -2.41
N TYR A 461 21.73 4.77 -1.85
CA TYR A 461 21.32 5.52 -0.66
C TYR A 461 22.18 5.17 0.55
N GLN A 462 22.40 3.88 0.82
CA GLN A 462 23.27 3.42 1.92
C GLN A 462 24.69 3.97 1.79
N ARG A 463 25.28 3.94 0.59
CA ARG A 463 26.62 4.52 0.35
C ARG A 463 26.66 6.02 0.62
N SER A 464 25.57 6.73 0.31
CA SER A 464 25.48 8.18 0.55
C SER A 464 25.36 8.50 2.05
N LEU A 465 24.70 7.64 2.83
CA LEU A 465 24.69 7.72 4.29
C LEU A 465 26.07 7.46 4.91
N GLU A 466 26.79 6.45 4.42
CA GLU A 466 28.12 6.08 4.93
C GLU A 466 29.19 7.13 4.60
N LYS A 467 29.10 7.78 3.43
CA LYS A 467 29.95 8.92 3.08
C LYS A 467 29.64 10.19 3.87
N GLY A 468 28.43 10.27 4.45
CA GLY A 468 27.93 11.46 5.14
C GLY A 468 27.35 12.53 4.20
N ASP A 469 27.12 12.19 2.93
CA ASP A 469 26.44 13.05 1.95
C ASP A 469 24.97 13.22 2.36
N LYS A 470 24.32 12.11 2.73
CA LYS A 470 23.00 12.09 3.38
C LYS A 470 23.17 11.96 4.90
N ARG A 471 22.41 12.75 5.66
CA ARG A 471 22.53 12.82 7.13
C ARG A 471 21.25 12.37 7.82
N VAL A 472 21.42 11.58 8.87
CA VAL A 472 20.36 11.11 9.76
C VAL A 472 20.70 11.50 11.20
N VAL A 473 19.91 12.41 11.75
CA VAL A 473 20.07 12.92 13.12
C VAL A 473 19.89 11.78 14.13
N GLY A 474 20.83 11.65 15.06
CA GLY A 474 20.90 10.59 16.05
C GLY A 474 21.63 9.33 15.59
N VAL A 475 21.97 9.21 14.30
CA VAL A 475 22.61 8.02 13.72
C VAL A 475 24.02 8.33 13.18
N ASN A 476 24.13 9.14 12.12
CA ASN A 476 25.43 9.55 11.54
C ASN A 476 25.73 11.05 11.73
N ALA A 477 24.82 11.80 12.38
CA ALA A 477 25.00 13.18 12.78
C ALA A 477 24.33 13.45 14.13
N HIS A 478 24.92 14.31 14.97
CA HIS A 478 24.35 14.73 16.26
C HIS A 478 24.00 13.58 17.24
N HIS A 479 24.99 12.75 17.62
CA HIS A 479 24.74 11.49 18.33
C HIS A 479 24.38 11.64 19.82
N GLY A 480 24.68 12.79 20.44
CA GLY A 480 24.42 13.00 21.87
C GLY A 480 22.93 13.07 22.19
N SER A 481 22.49 12.35 23.24
CA SER A 481 21.10 12.37 23.73
C SER A 481 21.04 12.45 25.26
N VAL A 482 19.94 13.02 25.76
CA VAL A 482 19.54 13.00 27.19
C VAL A 482 18.29 12.14 27.42
N THR A 483 17.74 11.52 26.37
CA THR A 483 16.58 10.61 26.46
C THR A 483 17.02 9.22 26.91
N GLY A 484 16.16 8.51 27.65
CA GLY A 484 16.38 7.11 28.02
C GLY A 484 15.83 6.11 27.00
N ASP A 485 15.92 4.84 27.34
CA ASP A 485 15.33 3.73 26.57
C ASP A 485 13.80 3.79 26.62
N LEU A 486 13.15 3.30 25.55
CA LEU A 486 11.70 3.20 25.48
C LEU A 486 11.21 1.89 26.10
N GLU A 487 10.03 1.94 26.72
CA GLU A 487 9.24 0.76 26.99
C GLU A 487 8.58 0.28 25.69
N ILE A 488 8.74 -1.00 25.37
CA ILE A 488 8.27 -1.60 24.12
C ILE A 488 7.25 -2.71 24.38
N LEU A 489 6.29 -2.86 23.48
CA LEU A 489 5.35 -3.97 23.52
C LEU A 489 6.09 -5.30 23.30
N ARG A 490 5.74 -6.33 24.08
CA ARG A 490 6.26 -7.69 23.92
C ARG A 490 5.12 -8.68 23.86
N VAL A 491 5.05 -9.44 22.78
CA VAL A 491 4.12 -10.55 22.64
C VAL A 491 4.64 -11.76 23.41
N SER A 492 3.78 -12.36 24.22
CA SER A 492 4.12 -13.52 25.05
C SER A 492 4.01 -14.82 24.26
N HIS A 493 4.93 -15.76 24.47
CA HIS A 493 4.82 -17.15 23.96
C HIS A 493 3.58 -17.92 24.45
N GLU A 494 2.84 -17.40 25.42
CA GLU A 494 1.51 -17.95 25.77
C GLU A 494 0.50 -17.77 24.63
N VAL A 495 0.63 -16.72 23.80
CA VAL A 495 -0.24 -16.49 22.64
C VAL A 495 -0.18 -17.69 21.68
N GLU A 496 1.03 -18.08 21.27
CA GLU A 496 1.25 -19.22 20.39
C GLU A 496 0.70 -20.52 20.98
N ARG A 497 1.01 -20.80 22.26
CA ARG A 497 0.54 -22.01 22.93
C ARG A 497 -0.98 -22.10 23.00
N GLU A 498 -1.63 -20.98 23.28
CA GLU A 498 -3.09 -20.92 23.36
C GLU A 498 -3.72 -21.06 21.97
N GLN A 499 -3.18 -20.36 20.95
CA GLN A 499 -3.68 -20.45 19.59
C GLN A 499 -3.61 -21.89 19.06
N VAL A 500 -2.47 -22.57 19.23
CA VAL A 500 -2.30 -23.98 18.86
C VAL A 500 -3.28 -24.89 19.60
N ARG A 501 -3.50 -24.64 20.90
CA ARG A 501 -4.45 -25.42 21.71
C ARG A 501 -5.88 -25.26 21.20
N VAL A 502 -6.30 -24.02 20.92
CA VAL A 502 -7.63 -23.69 20.39
C VAL A 502 -7.84 -24.28 19.00
N LEU A 503 -6.83 -24.19 18.13
CA LEU A 503 -6.86 -24.79 16.80
C LEU A 503 -7.02 -26.32 16.87
N ALA A 504 -6.25 -26.99 17.71
CA ALA A 504 -6.34 -28.44 17.90
C ALA A 504 -7.73 -28.87 18.42
N ASP A 505 -8.29 -28.12 19.36
CA ASP A 505 -9.64 -28.37 19.88
C ASP A 505 -10.71 -28.24 18.78
N ARG A 506 -10.62 -27.19 17.94
CA ARG A 506 -11.53 -26.99 16.80
C ARG A 506 -11.42 -28.10 15.76
N LYS A 507 -10.20 -28.47 15.36
CA LYS A 507 -9.95 -29.61 14.45
C LYS A 507 -10.54 -30.92 15.02
N GLY A 508 -10.52 -31.10 16.35
CA GLY A 508 -11.08 -32.28 17.01
C GLY A 508 -12.61 -32.37 17.05
N HIS A 509 -13.33 -31.25 16.91
CA HIS A 509 -14.79 -31.18 17.06
C HIS A 509 -15.57 -30.99 15.74
N ARG A 510 -14.89 -30.72 14.63
CA ARG A 510 -15.53 -30.48 13.33
C ARG A 510 -15.93 -31.77 12.61
N ASP A 511 -16.78 -31.63 11.58
CA ASP A 511 -17.12 -32.73 10.67
C ASP A 511 -16.02 -32.90 9.61
N GLU A 512 -15.05 -33.77 9.90
CA GLU A 512 -13.90 -34.01 9.04
C GLU A 512 -14.28 -34.53 7.63
N ALA A 513 -15.37 -35.32 7.53
CA ALA A 513 -15.82 -35.81 6.23
C ALA A 513 -16.35 -34.67 5.36
N ARG A 514 -17.06 -33.72 5.97
CA ARG A 514 -17.55 -32.52 5.30
C ARG A 514 -16.40 -31.60 4.88
N VAL A 515 -15.42 -31.36 5.76
CA VAL A 515 -14.22 -30.54 5.44
C VAL A 515 -13.53 -31.09 4.20
N ARG A 516 -13.23 -32.39 4.21
CA ARG A 516 -12.55 -33.05 3.08
C ARG A 516 -13.35 -32.95 1.79
N ALA A 517 -14.66 -33.20 1.85
CA ALA A 517 -15.52 -33.11 0.67
C ALA A 517 -15.57 -31.69 0.08
N SER A 518 -15.62 -30.65 0.94
CA SER A 518 -15.58 -29.26 0.48
C SER A 518 -14.22 -28.86 -0.11
N LEU A 519 -13.11 -29.31 0.49
CA LEU A 519 -11.76 -29.08 -0.06
C LEU A 519 -11.56 -29.78 -1.41
N ASP A 520 -12.07 -31.01 -1.58
CA ASP A 520 -12.04 -31.73 -2.85
C ASP A 520 -12.84 -30.99 -3.94
N ALA A 521 -13.99 -30.40 -3.58
CA ALA A 521 -14.80 -29.59 -4.49
C ALA A 521 -14.08 -28.27 -4.89
N MET A 522 -13.42 -27.61 -3.94
CA MET A 522 -12.58 -26.43 -4.21
C MET A 522 -11.42 -26.76 -5.14
N LEU A 523 -10.76 -27.91 -4.94
CA LEU A 523 -9.68 -28.38 -5.81
C LEU A 523 -10.18 -28.73 -7.23
N ALA A 524 -11.38 -29.29 -7.35
CA ALA A 524 -12.00 -29.51 -8.66
C ALA A 524 -12.19 -28.20 -9.42
N ALA A 525 -12.65 -27.14 -8.74
CA ALA A 525 -12.77 -25.81 -9.32
C ALA A 525 -11.41 -25.22 -9.76
N ALA A 526 -10.38 -25.42 -8.93
CA ALA A 526 -9.00 -25.02 -9.28
C ALA A 526 -8.54 -25.64 -10.61
N ARG A 527 -8.91 -26.91 -10.87
CA ARG A 527 -8.49 -27.67 -12.05
C ARG A 527 -9.30 -27.38 -13.31
N ASP A 528 -10.60 -27.15 -13.19
CA ASP A 528 -11.49 -27.01 -14.35
C ASP A 528 -11.65 -25.57 -14.86
N GLY A 529 -11.12 -24.59 -14.13
CA GLY A 529 -11.16 -23.18 -14.52
C GLY A 529 -12.36 -22.41 -13.96
N SER A 530 -13.23 -23.03 -13.18
CA SER A 530 -14.37 -22.34 -12.57
C SER A 530 -13.97 -21.38 -11.45
N ASN A 531 -14.85 -20.42 -11.16
CA ASN A 531 -14.64 -19.41 -10.11
C ASN A 531 -14.60 -20.09 -8.73
N MET A 532 -13.54 -19.81 -7.97
CA MET A 532 -13.23 -20.54 -6.74
C MET A 532 -13.89 -19.97 -5.47
N ILE A 533 -14.53 -18.79 -5.52
CA ILE A 533 -15.05 -18.12 -4.31
C ILE A 533 -16.15 -18.96 -3.63
N ALA A 534 -17.14 -19.43 -4.40
CA ALA A 534 -18.24 -20.22 -3.85
C ALA A 534 -17.79 -21.53 -3.18
N PRO A 535 -17.00 -22.41 -3.83
CA PRO A 535 -16.53 -23.63 -3.17
C PRO A 535 -15.55 -23.34 -2.01
N MET A 536 -14.80 -22.24 -2.05
CA MET A 536 -13.94 -21.82 -0.94
C MET A 536 -14.77 -21.37 0.28
N LEU A 537 -15.85 -20.61 0.07
CA LEU A 537 -16.82 -20.29 1.13
C LEU A 537 -17.42 -21.57 1.74
N ASP A 538 -17.74 -22.58 0.93
CA ASP A 538 -18.27 -23.85 1.42
C ASP A 538 -17.24 -24.66 2.23
N ALA A 539 -15.95 -24.57 1.89
CA ALA A 539 -14.87 -25.13 2.71
C ALA A 539 -14.72 -24.39 4.04
N VAL A 540 -14.74 -23.06 4.02
CA VAL A 540 -14.68 -22.23 5.24
C VAL A 540 -15.90 -22.49 6.15
N ARG A 541 -17.11 -22.59 5.60
CA ARG A 541 -18.33 -22.96 6.35
C ARG A 541 -18.31 -24.38 6.90
N ALA A 542 -17.45 -25.25 6.36
CA ALA A 542 -17.21 -26.59 6.87
C ALA A 542 -16.14 -26.62 7.97
N GLU A 543 -15.56 -25.47 8.36
CA GLU A 543 -14.43 -25.35 9.30
C GLU A 543 -13.09 -25.84 8.73
N ALA A 544 -12.90 -25.73 7.41
CA ALA A 544 -11.56 -25.83 6.83
C ALA A 544 -10.70 -24.64 7.30
N THR A 545 -9.46 -24.94 7.68
CA THR A 545 -8.49 -23.96 8.15
C THR A 545 -7.77 -23.27 6.99
N LEU A 546 -7.06 -22.19 7.29
CA LEU A 546 -6.28 -21.43 6.33
C LEU A 546 -5.18 -22.32 5.74
N GLY A 547 -4.45 -23.02 6.60
CA GLY A 547 -3.38 -23.93 6.23
C GLY A 547 -3.87 -25.08 5.35
N GLU A 548 -5.08 -25.61 5.58
CA GLU A 548 -5.67 -26.66 4.73
C GLU A 548 -6.08 -26.14 3.36
N ILE A 549 -6.76 -24.98 3.30
CA ILE A 549 -7.17 -24.35 2.05
C ILE A 549 -5.92 -24.01 1.21
N CYS A 550 -4.96 -23.31 1.79
CA CYS A 550 -3.72 -22.95 1.13
C CYS A 550 -2.81 -24.16 0.87
N GLY A 551 -2.89 -25.21 1.68
CA GLY A 551 -2.13 -26.45 1.51
C GLY A 551 -2.54 -27.21 0.25
N VAL A 552 -3.85 -27.42 0.05
CA VAL A 552 -4.39 -28.06 -1.16
C VAL A 552 -4.05 -27.27 -2.42
N LEU A 553 -4.05 -25.93 -2.35
CA LEU A 553 -3.66 -25.08 -3.48
C LEU A 553 -2.15 -25.12 -3.76
N ARG A 554 -1.31 -25.18 -2.71
CA ARG A 554 0.15 -25.38 -2.86
C ARG A 554 0.48 -26.74 -3.49
N ASP A 555 -0.27 -27.78 -3.17
CA ASP A 555 -0.07 -29.10 -3.77
C ASP A 555 -0.42 -29.12 -5.26
N GLU A 556 -1.41 -28.33 -5.69
CA GLU A 556 -1.84 -28.24 -7.09
C GLU A 556 -0.98 -27.29 -7.92
N TRP A 557 -0.65 -26.11 -7.40
CA TRP A 557 0.04 -25.05 -8.14
C TRP A 557 1.53 -24.93 -7.85
N GLY A 558 2.05 -25.72 -6.90
CA GLY A 558 3.42 -25.64 -6.44
C GLY A 558 3.67 -24.47 -5.49
N VAL A 559 4.96 -24.13 -5.35
CA VAL A 559 5.43 -23.02 -4.50
C VAL A 559 6.40 -22.17 -5.28
N TYR A 560 6.45 -20.87 -4.98
CA TYR A 560 7.43 -19.97 -5.58
C TYR A 560 8.73 -19.94 -4.76
N THR A 561 9.85 -19.83 -5.46
CA THR A 561 11.15 -19.51 -4.87
C THR A 561 11.78 -18.45 -5.74
N GLU A 562 12.11 -17.32 -5.13
CA GLU A 562 12.74 -16.21 -5.84
C GLU A 562 14.06 -16.67 -6.49
N PRO A 563 14.28 -16.39 -7.79
CA PRO A 563 15.53 -16.69 -8.44
C PRO A 563 16.65 -15.83 -7.84
N ALA A 564 17.79 -16.45 -7.53
CA ALA A 564 18.97 -15.69 -7.08
C ALA A 564 19.53 -14.87 -8.26
N GLY A 565 19.17 -13.60 -8.34
CA GLY A 565 19.71 -12.61 -9.29
C GLY A 565 20.22 -11.39 -8.55
N PHE A 566 21.48 -11.03 -8.78
CA PHE A 566 22.13 -9.81 -8.26
C PHE A 566 22.66 -8.98 -9.43
#